data_AF-A0A833LKP1-F1
#
_entry.id   AF-A0A833LKP1-F1
#
_cell.length_a   1.000
_cell.length_b   1.000
_cell.length_c   1.000
_cell.angle_alpha   90.00
_cell.angle_beta   90.00
_cell.angle_gamma   90.00
#
_symmetry.space_group_name_H-M   'P 1'
#
loop_
_entity.id
_entity.type
_entity.pdbx_description
1 polymer ?
#
loop_
_entity_poly.entity_id
_entity_poly.type
_entity_poly.pdbx_seq_one_letter_code
_entity_poly.pdbx_strand_id
1 'polypeptide(L)' 'LKYVDGPYLDMVRDALSSRAARERGIFRDDYLARLFASPSDHITPLQGSELWQAGLLELWMQTHGI' A
#
# COMPACT_ATOMS: atom_id res chain seq x y z
N LEU A 1 4.92 -0.23 -18.32
CA LEU A 1 3.68 -0.23 -17.51
C LEU A 1 3.48 -1.58 -16.80
N LYS A 2 4.49 -2.10 -16.09
CA LYS A 2 4.42 -3.46 -15.51
C LYS A 2 5.09 -3.63 -14.16
N TYR A 3 5.58 -2.53 -13.60
CA TYR A 3 6.19 -2.51 -12.28
C TYR A 3 5.56 -1.33 -11.56
N VAL A 4 4.84 -1.59 -10.47
CA VAL A 4 4.70 -0.60 -9.40
C VAL A 4 6.10 -0.50 -8.80
N ASP A 5 6.97 0.24 -9.48
CA ASP A 5 8.36 0.44 -9.08
C ASP A 5 8.71 1.90 -9.26
N GLY A 6 9.37 2.45 -8.24
CA GLY A 6 9.63 3.87 -8.07
C GLY A 6 8.43 4.63 -7.48
N PRO A 7 7.90 5.66 -8.18
CA PRO A 7 7.10 6.72 -7.57
C PRO A 7 5.76 6.24 -7.02
N TYR A 8 5.14 5.23 -7.63
CA TYR A 8 3.81 4.74 -7.22
C TYR A 8 3.88 3.90 -5.94
N LEU A 9 4.94 3.11 -5.76
CA LEU A 9 5.14 2.34 -4.53
C LEU A 9 5.44 3.28 -3.35
N ASP A 10 6.22 4.33 -3.61
CA ASP A 10 6.53 5.36 -2.62
C ASP A 10 5.27 6.16 -2.23
N MET A 11 4.45 6.53 -3.22
CA MET A 11 3.18 7.22 -2.98
C MET A 11 2.19 6.38 -2.16
N VAL A 12 2.12 5.07 -2.44
CA VAL A 12 1.31 4.12 -1.67
C VAL A 12 1.87 3.93 -0.25
N ARG A 13 3.19 3.84 -0.11
CA ARG A 13 3.86 3.74 1.19
C ARG A 13 3.57 4.96 2.04
N ASP A 14 3.66 6.15 1.46
CA ASP A 14 3.35 7.40 2.14
C ASP A 14 1.87 7.46 2.55
N ALA A 15 0.96 7.14 1.64
CA ALA A 15 -0.49 7.10 1.93
C ALA A 15 -0.82 6.13 3.07
N LEU A 16 -0.24 4.93 3.07
CA LEU A 16 -0.44 3.90 4.10
C LEU A 16 0.30 4.18 5.42
N SER A 17 1.40 4.94 5.39
CA SER A 17 2.08 5.43 6.60
C SER A 17 1.51 6.74 7.13
N SER A 18 0.57 7.34 6.39
CA SER A 18 -0.06 8.59 6.77
C SER A 18 -0.80 8.46 8.09
N ARG A 19 -0.92 9.60 8.78
CA ARG A 19 -1.58 9.66 10.09
C ARG A 19 -3.02 9.14 10.02
N ALA A 20 -3.75 9.43 8.94
CA ALA A 20 -5.10 8.93 8.73
C ALA A 20 -5.15 7.39 8.70
N ALA A 21 -4.21 6.75 7.99
CA ALA A 21 -4.12 5.28 7.92
C ALA A 21 -3.85 4.66 9.30
N ARG A 22 -2.94 5.27 10.07
CA ARG A 22 -2.61 4.84 11.43
C ARG A 22 -3.75 5.06 12.42
N GLU A 23 -4.44 6.20 12.34
CA GLU A 23 -5.59 6.51 13.20
C GLU A 23 -6.79 5.61 12.88
N ARG A 24 -6.95 5.20 11.62
CA ARG A 24 -7.97 4.22 11.21
C ARG A 24 -7.68 2.81 11.70
N GLY A 25 -6.41 2.41 11.82
CA GLY A 25 -6.01 1.07 12.27
C GLY A 25 -6.47 -0.07 11.34
N ILE A 26 -6.82 0.24 10.08
CA ILE A 26 -7.33 -0.72 9.10
C ILE A 26 -6.20 -1.62 8.58
N PHE A 27 -4.99 -1.05 8.43
CA PHE A 27 -3.82 -1.76 7.96
C PHE A 27 -2.85 -2.05 9.11
N ARG A 28 -2.32 -3.27 9.16
CA ARG A 28 -1.27 -3.62 10.12
C ARG A 28 0.08 -3.16 9.58
N ASP A 29 0.71 -2.21 10.28
CA ASP A 29 2.05 -1.69 9.94
C ASP A 29 3.08 -2.81 9.77
N ASP A 30 3.08 -3.81 10.66
CA ASP A 30 3.98 -4.98 10.61
C ASP A 30 3.76 -5.84 9.34
N TYR A 31 2.50 -5.96 8.88
CA TYR A 31 2.15 -6.68 7.66
C TYR A 31 2.58 -5.90 6.41
N LEU A 32 2.35 -4.59 6.40
CA LEU A 32 2.81 -3.70 5.34
C LEU A 32 4.34 -3.70 5.25
N ALA A 33 5.03 -3.64 6.40
CA ALA A 33 6.49 -3.69 6.47
C ALA A 33 7.03 -5.00 5.88
N ARG A 34 6.38 -6.15 6.13
CA ARG A 34 6.72 -7.42 5.46
C ARG A 34 6.49 -7.38 3.96
N LEU A 35 5.37 -6.85 3.49
CA LEU A 35 5.12 -6.70 2.04
C LEU A 35 6.15 -5.77 1.39
N PHE A 36 6.55 -4.70 2.08
CA PHE A 36 7.59 -3.78 1.61
C PHE A 36 8.99 -4.40 1.64
N ALA A 37 9.26 -5.32 2.57
CA ALA A 37 10.55 -6.00 2.70
C ALA A 37 10.71 -7.14 1.69
N SER A 38 9.61 -7.70 1.17
CA SER A 38 9.64 -8.79 0.18
C SER A 38 8.60 -8.58 -0.92
N PRO A 39 8.70 -7.48 -1.70
CA PRO A 39 7.75 -7.15 -2.75
C PRO A 39 7.74 -8.16 -3.90
N SER A 40 8.83 -8.92 -4.09
CA SER A 40 8.97 -9.96 -5.12
C SER A 40 8.46 -11.34 -4.69
N ASP A 41 8.34 -11.59 -3.38
CA ASP A 41 7.89 -12.88 -2.81
C ASP A 41 6.36 -12.90 -2.63
N HIS A 42 5.76 -11.74 -2.38
CA HIS A 42 4.30 -11.52 -2.36
C HIS A 42 3.74 -11.02 -3.70
N ILE A 43 4.32 -11.48 -4.81
CA ILE A 43 3.70 -11.29 -6.12
C ILE A 43 2.65 -12.38 -6.26
N THR A 44 1.37 -12.01 -6.09
CA THR A 44 0.27 -12.86 -6.52
C THR A 44 0.52 -13.30 -7.97
N PRO A 45 0.12 -14.52 -8.38
CA PRO A 45 0.39 -15.06 -9.72
C PRO A 45 -0.15 -14.17 -10.87
N LEU A 46 -0.95 -13.16 -10.55
CA LEU A 46 -1.47 -12.13 -11.44
C LEU A 46 -0.54 -10.92 -11.67
N GLN A 47 0.69 -10.91 -11.14
CA GLN A 47 1.58 -9.72 -11.18
C GLN A 47 0.95 -8.47 -10.53
N GLY A 48 -0.04 -8.65 -9.66
CA GLY A 48 -0.73 -7.57 -8.96
C GLY A 48 -0.14 -7.35 -7.57
N SER A 49 0.33 -6.13 -7.30
CA SER A 49 0.83 -5.75 -5.98
C SER A 49 -0.34 -5.58 -5.00
N GLU A 50 -0.47 -6.45 -4.00
CA GLU A 50 -1.45 -6.28 -2.90
C GLU A 50 -1.27 -4.93 -2.20
N LEU A 51 -0.03 -4.44 -2.12
CA LEU A 51 0.30 -3.08 -1.67
C LEU A 51 -0.46 -2.01 -2.45
N TRP A 52 -0.58 -2.16 -3.77
CA TRP A 52 -1.31 -1.20 -4.59
C TRP A 52 -2.79 -1.19 -4.27
N GLN A 53 -3.40 -2.36 -4.01
CA GLN A 53 -4.80 -2.43 -3.61
C GLN A 53 -5.02 -1.75 -2.25
N ALA A 54 -4.15 -2.00 -1.28
CA ALA A 54 -4.19 -1.36 0.03
C ALA A 54 -4.00 0.16 -0.09
N GLY A 55 -2.99 0.60 -0.84
CA GLY A 55 -2.70 2.01 -1.06
C GLY A 55 -3.80 2.75 -1.79
N LEU A 56 -4.39 2.14 -2.82
CA LEU A 56 -5.51 2.72 -3.55
C LEU A 56 -6.75 2.87 -2.65
N LEU A 57 -7.03 1.87 -1.82
CA LEU A 57 -8.12 1.94 -0.84
C LEU A 57 -7.88 3.07 0.15
N GLU A 58 -6.68 3.19 0.70
CA GLU A 58 -6.33 4.26 1.63
C GLU A 58 -6.39 5.66 0.97
N LEU A 59 -5.87 5.80 -0.26
CA LEU A 59 -5.98 7.05 -1.03
C LEU A 59 -7.42 7.43 -1.31
N TRP A 60 -8.27 6.46 -1.63
CA TRP A 60 -9.70 6.67 -1.81
C TRP A 60 -10.33 7.13 -0.49
N MET A 61 -10.03 6.47 0.62
CA MET A 61 -10.54 6.83 1.93
C MET A 61 -10.09 8.23 2.38
N GLN A 62 -8.83 8.60 2.13
CA GLN A 62 -8.29 9.94 2.41
C GLN A 62 -8.93 11.00 1.51
N THR A 63 -9.09 10.70 0.22
CA THR A 63 -9.75 11.59 -0.77
C THR A 63 -11.20 11.87 -0.38
N HIS A 64 -11.90 10.86 0.14
CA HIS A 64 -13.28 10.98 0.58
C HIS A 64 -13.44 11.44 2.03
N GLY A 65 -12.35 11.71 2.76
CA GLY A 65 -12.38 12.21 4.14
C GLY A 65 -13.02 11.25 5.15
N ILE A 66 -12.95 9.94 4.87
CA ILE A 66 -13.51 8.89 5.74
C ILE A 66 -12.65 8.72 7.00
#